data_AF-A0A848L9T6-F1
#
_entry.id   AF-A0A848L9T6-F1
#
_cell.length_a   1.000
_cell.length_b   1.000
_cell.length_c   1.000
_cell.angle_alpha   90.00
_cell.angle_beta   90.00
_cell.angle_gamma   90.00
#
_symmetry.space_group_name_H-M   'P 1'
#
loop_
_entity.id
_entity.type
_entity.pdbx_description
1 polymer ?
#
loop_
_entity_poly.entity_id
_entity_poly.type
_entity_poly.pdbx_seq_one_letter_code
_entity_poly.pdbx_strand_id
1 'polypeptide(L)'
;MKLQDAQGTIDIRLEAGGAVSWQRSAWQGKLNVQADREPSGTLKVTVWRPGVEAPLKSAVLEKGQALVITPGKDVPAGYFGPGHQPVKFIADE
;
A
#
# COMPACT_ATOMS: atom_id res chain seq x y z
N MET A 1 6.08 -7.54 4.14
CA MET A 1 5.71 -6.10 4.16
C MET A 1 4.58 -5.91 5.15
N LYS A 2 4.49 -4.77 5.82
CA LYS A 2 3.36 -4.48 6.73
C LYS A 2 2.43 -3.43 6.15
N LEU A 3 1.13 -3.61 6.30
CA LEU A 3 0.15 -2.55 6.11
C LEU A 3 -0.30 -2.03 7.47
N GLN A 4 -0.28 -0.71 7.64
CA GLN A 4 -0.83 -0.04 8.81
C GLN A 4 -1.94 0.91 8.37
N ASP A 5 -3.09 0.81 9.01
CA ASP A 5 -4.21 1.75 8.85
C ASP A 5 -4.88 2.03 10.22
N ALA A 6 -6.05 2.70 10.21
CA ALA A 6 -6.79 3.03 11.42
C ALA A 6 -7.19 1.82 12.28
N GLN A 7 -7.27 0.62 11.70
CA GLN A 7 -7.67 -0.62 12.37
C GLN A 7 -6.46 -1.41 12.87
N GLY A 8 -5.24 -0.92 12.64
CA GLY A 8 -4.00 -1.50 13.14
C GLY A 8 -3.06 -1.96 12.03
N THR A 9 -2.07 -2.76 12.42
CA THR A 9 -1.03 -3.29 11.54
C THR A 9 -1.28 -4.74 11.21
N ILE A 10 -1.03 -5.11 9.96
CA ILE A 10 -1.12 -6.49 9.45
C ILE A 10 0.10 -6.81 8.60
N ASP A 11 0.45 -8.09 8.53
CA ASP A 11 1.48 -8.57 7.62
C ASP A 11 0.86 -8.89 6.26
N ILE A 12 1.49 -8.36 5.21
CA ILE A 12 1.21 -8.66 3.81
C ILE A 12 2.37 -9.48 3.29
N ARG A 13 2.06 -10.72 2.91
CA ARG A 13 2.99 -11.58 2.19
C ARG A 13 2.96 -11.22 0.72
N LEU A 14 4.08 -10.72 0.20
CA LEU A 14 4.27 -10.43 -1.21
C LEU A 14 5.17 -11.51 -1.77
N GLU A 15 4.71 -12.22 -2.79
CA GLU A 15 5.58 -13.08 -3.58
C GLU A 15 6.40 -12.21 -4.53
N ALA A 16 7.61 -12.65 -4.90
CA ALA A 16 8.46 -11.89 -5.80
C ALA A 16 7.76 -11.67 -7.16
N GLY A 17 7.59 -10.41 -7.57
CA GLY A 17 6.81 -10.04 -8.77
C GLY A 17 5.29 -10.13 -8.58
N GLY A 18 4.81 -10.47 -7.38
CA GLY A 18 3.40 -10.63 -7.05
C GLY A 18 2.74 -9.33 -6.63
N ALA A 19 1.51 -9.12 -7.12
CA ALA A 19 0.63 -8.07 -6.60
C ALA A 19 -0.41 -8.70 -5.65
N VAL A 20 -0.61 -8.07 -4.50
CA VAL A 20 -1.67 -8.43 -3.55
C VAL A 20 -2.75 -7.37 -3.59
N SER A 21 -4.00 -7.81 -3.76
CA SER A 21 -5.17 -6.94 -3.59
C SER A 21 -5.58 -6.93 -2.12
N TRP A 22 -5.59 -5.75 -1.52
CA TRP A 22 -5.98 -5.54 -0.13
C TRP A 22 -7.26 -4.71 -0.02
N GLN A 23 -8.17 -5.15 0.84
CA GLN A 23 -9.38 -4.44 1.22
C GLN A 23 -9.69 -4.71 2.69
N ARG A 24 -10.23 -3.70 3.38
CA ARG A 24 -10.89 -3.87 4.67
C ARG A 24 -12.36 -3.55 4.58
N SER A 25 -13.16 -4.10 5.50
CA SER A 25 -14.62 -3.92 5.53
C SER A 25 -15.05 -2.45 5.62
N ALA A 26 -14.26 -1.59 6.28
CA ALA A 26 -14.54 -0.16 6.39
C ALA A 26 -14.14 0.66 5.14
N TRP A 27 -13.43 0.05 4.19
CA TRP A 27 -12.99 0.74 2.98
C TRP A 27 -14.05 0.67 1.90
N GLN A 28 -14.18 1.74 1.12
CA GLN A 28 -15.08 1.77 -0.03
C GLN A 28 -14.50 1.08 -1.27
N GLY A 29 -13.23 0.69 -1.24
CA GLY A 29 -12.55 0.04 -2.36
C GLY A 29 -11.32 -0.76 -1.94
N LYS A 30 -10.65 -1.34 -2.94
CA LYS A 30 -9.43 -2.14 -2.76
C LYS A 30 -8.20 -1.38 -3.25
N LEU A 31 -7.04 -1.71 -2.69
CA LEU A 31 -5.75 -1.33 -3.26
C LEU A 31 -5.05 -2.56 -3.79
N ASN A 32 -4.42 -2.46 -4.96
CA ASN A 32 -3.45 -3.45 -5.40
C ASN A 32 -2.07 -2.94 -5.02
N VAL A 33 -1.26 -3.80 -4.42
CA VAL A 33 0.11 -3.47 -4.05
C VAL A 33 1.05 -4.53 -4.54
N GLN A 34 2.06 -4.10 -5.28
CA GLN A 34 3.16 -4.92 -5.72
C GLN A 34 4.41 -4.42 -5.02
N ALA A 35 5.26 -5.35 -4.64
CA ALA A 35 6.61 -5.00 -4.22
C ALA A 35 7.62 -5.93 -4.88
N ASP A 36 8.62 -5.31 -5.49
CA ASP A 36 9.72 -6.01 -6.11
C ASP A 36 10.98 -5.77 -5.29
N ARG A 37 11.66 -6.85 -4.92
CA ARG A 37 12.94 -6.76 -4.20
C ARG A 37 14.04 -6.49 -5.20
N GLU A 38 14.77 -5.40 -5.00
CA GLU A 38 15.92 -5.07 -5.83
C GLU A 38 17.19 -5.78 -5.33
N PRO A 39 18.17 -6.05 -6.20
CA PRO A 39 19.43 -6.68 -5.81
C PRO A 39 20.22 -5.94 -4.72
N SER A 40 19.99 -4.62 -4.58
CA SER A 40 20.52 -3.75 -3.53
C SER A 40 19.96 -4.03 -2.13
N GLY A 41 18.89 -4.82 -2.03
CA GLY A 41 18.17 -5.08 -0.78
C GLY A 41 17.04 -4.07 -0.49
N THR A 42 16.83 -3.07 -1.35
CA THR A 42 15.67 -2.17 -1.29
C THR A 42 14.42 -2.81 -1.87
N LEU A 43 13.26 -2.27 -1.50
CA LEU A 43 11.96 -2.74 -1.95
C LEU A 43 11.27 -1.66 -2.80
N LYS A 44 11.07 -1.93 -4.09
CA LYS A 44 10.27 -1.06 -4.96
C LYS A 44 8.79 -1.38 -4.76
N VAL A 45 8.07 -0.51 -4.08
CA VAL A 45 6.64 -0.66 -3.79
C VAL A 45 5.83 0.21 -4.73
N THR A 46 4.82 -0.37 -5.37
CA THR A 46 3.89 0.37 -6.23
C THR A 46 2.45 0.03 -5.84
N VAL A 47 1.59 1.05 -5.80
CA VAL A 47 0.20 0.95 -5.36
C VAL A 47 -0.73 1.44 -6.46
N TRP A 48 -1.78 0.68 -6.74
CA TRP A 48 -2.82 1.00 -7.73
C TRP A 48 -4.22 0.90 -7.14
N ARG A 49 -5.16 1.57 -7.80
CA ARG A 49 -6.58 1.21 -7.69
C ARG A 49 -6.91 0.15 -8.74
N PRO A 50 -7.72 -0.87 -8.40
CA PRO A 50 -8.26 -1.81 -9.39
C PRO A 50 -8.93 -1.07 -10.55
N GLY A 51 -8.65 -1.49 -11.78
CA GLY A 51 -9.21 -0.89 -12.98
C GLY A 51 -8.61 0.46 -13.38
N VAL A 52 -7.54 0.92 -12.72
CA VAL A 52 -6.79 2.12 -13.12
C VAL A 52 -5.43 1.71 -13.66
N GLU A 53 -5.10 2.17 -14.87
CA GLU A 53 -3.84 1.82 -15.55
C GLU A 53 -2.62 2.49 -14.89
N ALA A 54 -2.79 3.74 -14.42
CA ALA A 54 -1.71 4.48 -13.78
C ALA A 54 -1.58 4.12 -12.27
N PRO A 55 -0.35 3.94 -11.76
CA PRO A 55 -0.13 3.79 -10.32
C PRO A 55 -0.55 5.06 -9.58
N LEU A 56 -1.15 4.89 -8.40
CA LEU A 56 -1.39 6.00 -7.47
C LEU A 56 -0.09 6.56 -6.94
N LYS A 57 0.84 5.65 -6.62
CA LYS A 57 2.11 5.98 -5.99
C LYS A 57 3.11 4.84 -6.16
N SER A 58 4.37 5.20 -6.29
CA SER A 58 5.49 4.26 -6.32
C SER A 58 6.66 4.85 -5.54
N ALA A 59 7.41 4.02 -4.84
CA ALA A 59 8.63 4.42 -4.14
C ALA A 59 9.57 3.23 -3.98
N VAL A 60 10.87 3.52 -3.94
CA VAL A 60 11.90 2.56 -3.48
C VAL A 60 12.10 2.80 -1.98
N LEU A 61 11.93 1.75 -1.19
CA LEU A 61 11.96 1.80 0.27
C LEU A 61 13.12 0.98 0.80
N GLU A 62 13.81 1.53 1.79
CA GLU A 62 14.71 0.79 2.68
C GLU A 62 13.91 0.15 3.82
N LYS A 63 14.52 -0.82 4.52
CA LYS A 63 13.92 -1.45 5.70
C LYS A 63 13.47 -0.42 6.74
N GLY A 64 12.22 -0.52 7.17
CA GLY A 64 11.58 0.39 8.12
C GLY A 64 10.94 1.63 7.50
N GLN A 65 11.21 1.93 6.22
CA GLN A 65 10.55 3.03 5.51
C GLN A 65 9.14 2.64 5.08
N ALA A 66 8.31 3.66 4.84
CA ALA A 66 6.91 3.46 4.50
C ALA A 66 6.46 4.30 3.31
N LEU A 67 5.68 3.69 2.42
CA LEU A 67 4.91 4.38 1.40
C LEU A 67 3.51 4.70 1.96
N VAL A 68 3.14 5.98 1.97
CA VAL A 68 1.88 6.46 2.56
C VAL A 68 0.88 6.85 1.48
N ILE A 69 -0.34 6.29 1.56
CA ILE A 69 -1.49 6.62 0.73
C ILE A 69 -2.48 7.44 1.55
N THR A 70 -2.76 8.66 1.11
CA THR A 70 -3.53 9.67 1.84
C THR A 70 -4.87 9.95 1.16
N PRO A 71 -6.01 9.78 1.86
CA PRO A 71 -7.32 10.20 1.36
C PRO A 71 -7.38 11.69 1.03
N GLY A 72 -8.06 12.04 -0.06
CA GLY A 72 -8.13 13.40 -0.58
C GLY A 72 -6.91 13.86 -1.37
N LYS A 73 -5.82 13.07 -1.38
CA LYS A 73 -4.61 13.35 -2.17
C LYS A 73 -4.30 12.24 -3.16
N ASP A 74 -4.07 11.03 -2.66
CA ASP A 74 -3.68 9.87 -3.48
C ASP A 74 -4.92 9.03 -3.89
N VAL A 75 -5.99 9.07 -3.08
CA VAL A 75 -7.29 8.43 -3.33
C VAL A 75 -8.43 9.39 -2.97
N PRO A 76 -9.69 9.18 -3.42
CA PRO A 76 -10.82 10.00 -3.01
C PRO A 76 -10.97 10.11 -1.49
N ALA A 77 -11.54 11.23 -1.03
CA ALA A 77 -11.90 11.37 0.38
C ALA A 77 -12.90 10.27 0.79
N GLY A 78 -12.72 9.67 1.97
CA GLY A 78 -13.56 8.56 2.45
C GLY A 78 -13.21 7.17 1.92
N TYR A 79 -12.18 7.02 1.08
CA TYR A 79 -11.80 5.72 0.50
C TYR A 79 -11.44 4.67 1.56
N PHE A 80 -10.78 5.06 2.65
CA PHE A 80 -10.43 4.19 3.78
C PHE A 80 -11.45 4.24 4.94
N GLY A 81 -12.69 4.65 4.65
CA GLY A 81 -13.75 4.80 5.63
C GLY A 81 -13.77 6.16 6.33
N PRO A 82 -14.64 6.32 7.35
CA PRO A 82 -14.98 7.61 7.94
C PRO A 82 -13.85 8.28 8.73
N GLY A 83 -12.74 7.57 9.00
CA GLY A 83 -11.60 8.11 9.73
C GLY A 83 -10.63 8.94 8.89
N HIS A 84 -10.73 8.89 7.55
CA HIS A 84 -9.81 9.55 6.60
C HIS A 84 -8.31 9.32 6.89
N GLN A 85 -7.98 8.28 7.67
CA GLN A 85 -6.63 8.00 8.08
C GLN A 85 -5.82 7.46 6.89
N PRO A 86 -4.55 7.88 6.74
CA PRO A 86 -3.67 7.32 5.72
C PRO A 86 -3.43 5.83 5.93
N VAL A 87 -3.17 5.13 4.82
CA VAL A 87 -2.66 3.75 4.83
C VAL A 87 -1.17 3.80 4.58
N LYS A 88 -0.40 3.05 5.36
CA LYS A 88 1.06 2.95 5.22
C LYS A 88 1.45 1.54 4.84
N PHE A 89 2.32 1.42 3.84
CA PHE A 89 2.97 0.18 3.44
C PHE A 89 4.43 0.25 3.89
N ILE A 90 4.78 -0.51 4.92
CA ILE A 90 6.06 -0.46 5.61
C ILE A 90 6.91 -1.64 5.14
N ALA A 91 8.10 -1.36 4.62
CA ALA A 91 9.10 -2.37 4.33
C ALA A 91 9.62 -2.97 5.65
N ASP A 92 9.40 -4.26 5.88
CA ASP A 92 9.76 -4.99 7.11
C ASP A 92 11.06 -5.80 6.97
N GLU A 93 11.55 -5.99 5.74
CA GLU A 93 12.77 -6.71 5.40
C GLU A 93 13.72 -5.89 4.53
#